data_AF-A0A1A9HVR5-F1
#
_entry.id   AF-A0A1A9HVR5-F1
#
_cell.length_a   1.000
_cell.length_b   1.000
_cell.length_c   1.000
_cell.angle_alpha   90.00
_cell.angle_beta   90.00
_cell.angle_gamma   90.00
#
_symmetry.space_group_name_H-M   'P 1'
#
loop_
_entity.id
_entity.type
_entity.pdbx_description
1 polymer ?
#
loop_
_entity_poly.entity_id
_entity_poly.type
_entity_poly.pdbx_seq_one_letter_code
_entity_poly.pdbx_strand_id
1 'polypeptide(L)'
;MSNISSSLPAAHLLPPKSPLSSPKVRTILFVALAVLLAIGAILAFVCLAAPIAYIVGSVALVLFMGTLTLLINNIISLAPRKFPDHFMTLLRDNFPPVICKFVEEQSPTLGELFSILSFLETKSPWEELSESIQSKINAFGYKHLIEGVAGISLCSLRHLLRDTYPLYRLKEFVSSGSSNPLLMQYNVPIAYHGFFWLLGMTLLASKTAPLFYKGAVINLATPCICQGLLELSPKKRQFLRDAAQNNAWDTPQVQQLLEELEILCKQYERAGPSLSQDPNVKLGIVLDKFKVKDLALALCIFGTSDEQLSLLAGMRHWEAWDKMCDINHGGRAGKAFETFFSFLWLEDCFYTENRNCSFELLFMDEAGLKKFFEDIPSKEEGAHPSLIELPTIMQRCMQVSPYLRKKYQNYNSSKLYELLMIKLPQQLNKCCSKLNSLFLLREA
;
A
#
# COMPACT_ATOMS: atom_id res chain seq x y z
N MET A 1 -5.37 45.83 -34.00
CA MET A 1 -6.60 45.29 -33.38
C MET A 1 -6.37 43.82 -33.09
N SER A 2 -5.92 43.51 -31.88
CA SER A 2 -5.69 42.15 -31.39
C SER A 2 -6.17 42.13 -29.94
N ASN A 3 -7.35 41.54 -29.74
CA ASN A 3 -7.97 41.44 -28.42
C ASN A 3 -7.29 40.35 -27.61
N ILE A 4 -6.86 40.75 -26.42
CA ILE A 4 -6.47 39.90 -25.31
C ILE A 4 -7.76 39.31 -24.73
N SER A 5 -7.92 37.99 -24.80
CA SER A 5 -8.90 37.26 -24.00
C SER A 5 -8.17 36.29 -23.09
N SER A 6 -7.91 36.75 -21.87
CA SER A 6 -7.53 35.93 -20.72
C SER A 6 -8.70 35.04 -20.30
N SER A 7 -8.55 33.72 -20.39
CA SER A 7 -9.40 32.76 -19.68
C SER A 7 -8.64 32.18 -18.50
N LEU A 8 -8.96 32.67 -17.30
CA LEU A 8 -8.62 32.06 -16.02
C LEU A 8 -9.16 30.61 -15.97
N PRO A 9 -8.42 29.64 -15.41
CA PRO A 9 -9.00 28.37 -15.03
C PRO A 9 -9.88 28.56 -13.78
N ALA A 10 -11.12 28.07 -13.86
CA ALA A 10 -12.08 28.09 -12.78
C ALA A 10 -11.51 27.34 -11.55
N ALA A 11 -11.14 28.10 -10.53
CA ALA A 11 -10.92 27.58 -9.20
C ALA A 11 -12.24 26.98 -8.70
N HIS A 12 -12.31 25.65 -8.59
CA HIS A 12 -13.34 24.97 -7.83
C HIS A 12 -13.23 25.42 -6.38
N LEU A 13 -14.02 26.45 -6.03
CA LEU A 13 -14.31 26.86 -4.67
C LEU A 13 -14.92 25.65 -3.93
N LEU A 14 -14.10 24.97 -3.13
CA LEU A 14 -14.60 24.11 -2.08
C LEU A 14 -15.53 24.95 -1.19
N PRO A 15 -16.73 24.45 -0.85
CA PRO A 15 -17.61 25.19 0.04
C PRO A 15 -16.89 25.47 1.37
N PRO A 16 -17.15 26.63 2.00
CA PRO A 16 -16.54 26.96 3.27
C PRO A 16 -16.76 25.81 4.27
N LYS A 17 -15.67 25.30 4.85
CA LYS A 17 -15.72 24.32 5.94
C LYS A 17 -16.63 24.89 7.02
N SER A 18 -17.82 24.33 7.17
CA SER A 18 -18.72 24.71 8.26
C SER A 18 -18.00 24.50 9.61
N PRO A 19 -18.28 25.34 10.61
CA PRO A 19 -17.64 25.24 11.94
C PRO A 19 -17.92 23.91 12.66
N LEU A 20 -18.81 23.06 12.12
CA LEU A 20 -19.05 21.68 12.56
C LEU A 20 -17.96 20.68 12.16
N SER A 21 -16.92 21.09 11.43
CA SER A 21 -15.86 20.19 10.95
C SER A 21 -14.81 19.82 12.00
N SER A 22 -14.79 20.48 13.17
CA SER A 22 -13.86 20.07 14.24
C SER A 22 -14.44 18.90 15.05
N PRO A 23 -13.68 17.80 15.23
CA PRO A 23 -14.16 16.63 15.96
C PRO A 23 -14.48 16.94 17.42
N LYS A 24 -13.84 17.95 18.01
CA LYS A 24 -14.10 18.41 19.39
C LYS A 24 -15.50 19.03 19.53
N VAL A 25 -15.89 19.91 18.62
CA VAL A 25 -17.23 20.55 18.63
C VAL A 25 -18.33 19.52 18.41
N ARG A 26 -18.10 18.54 17.53
CA ARG A 26 -19.04 17.44 17.29
C ARG A 26 -19.23 16.57 18.53
N THR A 27 -18.16 16.24 19.25
CA THR A 27 -18.26 15.47 20.51
C THR A 27 -19.01 16.26 21.59
N ILE A 28 -18.73 17.55 21.75
CA ILE A 28 -19.45 18.43 22.70
C ILE A 28 -20.95 18.47 22.38
N LEU A 29 -21.31 18.57 21.10
CA LEU A 29 -22.72 18.60 20.66
C LEU A 29 -23.44 17.28 20.96
N PHE A 30 -22.80 16.13 20.75
CA PHE A 30 -23.38 14.83 21.10
C PHE A 30 -23.52 14.62 22.61
N VAL A 31 -22.56 15.09 23.41
CA VAL A 31 -22.66 15.06 24.88
C VAL A 31 -23.84 15.92 25.35
N ALA A 32 -23.94 17.16 24.84
CA ALA A 32 -25.03 18.07 25.20
C ALA A 32 -26.40 17.49 24.81
N LEU A 33 -26.52 16.89 23.62
CA LEU A 33 -27.74 16.24 23.16
C LEU A 33 -28.13 15.03 24.03
N ALA A 34 -27.16 14.20 24.41
CA ALA A 34 -27.40 13.05 25.28
C ALA A 34 -27.91 13.49 26.67
N VAL A 35 -27.33 14.56 27.24
CA VAL A 35 -27.77 15.13 28.51
C VAL A 35 -29.18 15.70 28.41
N LEU A 36 -29.49 16.44 27.34
CA LEU A 36 -30.84 16.98 27.11
C LEU A 36 -31.90 15.89 26.96
N LEU A 37 -31.58 14.80 26.26
CA LEU A 37 -32.47 13.65 26.12
C LEU A 37 -32.70 12.93 27.44
N ALA A 38 -31.66 12.78 28.28
CA ALA A 38 -31.79 12.18 29.61
C ALA A 38 -32.67 13.04 30.54
N ILE A 39 -32.46 14.36 30.56
CA ILE A 39 -33.28 15.28 31.35
C ILE A 39 -34.73 15.29 30.84
N GLY A 40 -34.93 15.31 29.52
CA GLY A 40 -36.26 15.24 28.91
C GLY A 40 -37.01 13.95 29.24
N ALA A 41 -36.32 12.81 29.26
CA ALA A 41 -36.89 11.53 29.67
C ALA A 41 -37.33 11.53 31.14
N ILE A 42 -36.50 12.09 32.03
CA ILE A 42 -36.81 12.19 33.47
C ILE A 42 -38.00 13.13 33.70
N LEU A 43 -38.02 14.30 33.05
CA LEU A 43 -39.13 15.25 33.16
C LEU A 43 -40.44 14.68 32.60
N ALA A 44 -40.38 13.96 31.48
CA ALA A 44 -41.55 13.27 30.93
C ALA A 44 -42.09 12.21 31.89
N PHE A 45 -41.22 11.51 32.61
CA PHE A 45 -41.61 10.49 33.59
C PHE A 45 -42.24 11.09 34.86
N VAL A 46 -41.76 12.26 35.31
CA VAL A 46 -42.26 12.92 36.53
C VAL A 46 -43.54 13.72 36.27
N CYS A 47 -43.66 14.38 35.11
CA CYS A 47 -44.71 15.38 34.87
C CYS A 47 -45.92 14.88 34.05
N LEU A 48 -45.81 13.74 33.35
CA LEU A 48 -46.89 13.24 32.48
C LEU A 48 -47.65 12.08 33.12
N ALA A 49 -48.93 11.95 32.77
CA ALA A 49 -49.74 10.81 33.16
C ALA A 49 -49.17 9.50 32.59
N ALA A 50 -49.26 8.42 33.37
CA ALA A 50 -48.60 7.13 33.13
C ALA A 50 -48.58 6.65 31.65
N PRO A 51 -49.70 6.56 30.91
CA PRO A 51 -49.66 6.05 29.54
C PRO A 51 -48.87 6.95 28.56
N ILE A 52 -48.90 8.27 28.77
CA ILE A 52 -48.16 9.23 27.94
C ILE A 52 -46.68 9.25 28.34
N ALA A 53 -46.40 9.19 29.64
CA ALA A 53 -45.05 9.10 30.19
C ALA A 53 -44.28 7.88 29.63
N TYR A 54 -44.94 6.71 29.53
CA TYR A 54 -44.31 5.52 28.96
C TYR A 54 -43.95 5.68 27.48
N ILE A 55 -44.81 6.30 26.67
CA ILE A 55 -44.56 6.51 25.22
C ILE A 55 -43.43 7.52 25.02
N VAL A 56 -43.51 8.68 25.67
CA VAL A 56 -42.51 9.75 25.50
C VAL A 56 -41.17 9.33 26.09
N GLY A 57 -41.18 8.68 27.26
CA GLY A 57 -39.98 8.18 27.93
C GLY A 57 -39.28 7.08 27.13
N SER A 58 -40.02 6.15 26.53
CA SER A 58 -39.43 5.07 25.70
C SER A 58 -38.82 5.61 24.41
N VAL A 59 -39.45 6.58 23.73
CA VAL A 59 -38.87 7.24 22.55
C VAL A 59 -37.59 8.00 22.93
N ALA A 60 -37.61 8.76 24.04
CA ALA A 60 -36.44 9.47 24.52
C ALA A 60 -35.29 8.52 24.88
N LEU A 61 -35.60 7.36 25.47
CA LEU A 61 -34.61 6.32 25.79
C LEU A 61 -33.97 5.72 24.53
N VAL A 62 -34.76 5.43 23.49
CA VAL A 62 -34.22 4.92 22.20
C VAL A 62 -33.30 5.95 21.55
N LEU A 63 -33.68 7.23 21.55
CA LEU A 63 -32.85 8.32 21.05
C LEU A 63 -31.58 8.52 21.90
N PHE A 64 -31.68 8.39 23.22
CA PHE A 64 -30.53 8.43 24.12
C PHE A 64 -29.56 7.28 23.85
N MET A 65 -30.05 6.04 23.72
CA MET A 65 -29.20 4.89 23.38
C MET A 65 -28.57 5.02 22.00
N GLY A 66 -29.29 5.56 21.02
CA GLY A 66 -28.77 5.86 19.69
C GLY A 66 -27.65 6.91 19.72
N THR A 67 -27.86 8.02 20.44
CA THR A 67 -26.85 9.09 20.60
C THR A 67 -25.63 8.60 21.39
N LEU A 68 -25.82 7.82 22.45
CA LEU A 68 -24.75 7.20 23.22
C LEU A 68 -23.91 6.24 22.37
N THR A 69 -24.55 5.42 21.55
CA THR A 69 -23.85 4.52 20.61
C THR A 69 -23.02 5.29 19.59
N LEU A 70 -23.57 6.39 19.05
CA LEU A 70 -22.83 7.29 18.15
C LEU A 70 -21.66 8.00 18.85
N LEU A 71 -21.84 8.37 20.12
CA LEU A 71 -20.83 9.04 20.93
C LEU A 71 -19.68 8.07 21.27
N ILE A 72 -20.00 6.85 21.71
CA ILE A 72 -19.04 5.78 21.94
C ILE A 72 -18.28 5.46 20.64
N ASN A 73 -18.99 5.29 19.51
CA ASN A 73 -18.34 5.06 18.22
C ASN A 73 -17.45 6.22 17.79
N ASN A 74 -17.85 7.47 18.05
CA ASN A 74 -16.99 8.62 17.80
C ASN A 74 -15.74 8.58 18.69
N ILE A 75 -15.87 8.37 19.99
CA ILE A 75 -14.73 8.29 20.92
C ILE A 75 -13.79 7.14 20.57
N ILE A 76 -14.31 5.94 20.29
CA ILE A 76 -13.50 4.79 19.85
C ILE A 76 -12.81 5.11 18.52
N SER A 77 -13.48 5.80 17.58
CA SER A 77 -12.85 6.23 16.32
C SER A 77 -11.78 7.32 16.50
N LEU A 78 -11.74 7.96 17.66
CA LEU A 78 -10.78 8.99 18.05
C LEU A 78 -9.66 8.44 18.96
N ALA A 79 -9.78 7.22 19.48
CA ALA A 79 -8.72 6.59 20.25
C ALA A 79 -7.47 6.45 19.36
N PRO A 80 -6.28 6.86 19.84
CA PRO A 80 -5.06 6.74 19.06
C PRO A 80 -4.82 5.27 18.74
N ARG A 81 -4.62 4.96 17.46
CA ARG A 81 -4.24 3.60 17.04
C ARG A 81 -2.85 3.32 17.59
N LYS A 82 -2.76 2.37 18.51
CA LYS A 82 -1.48 1.85 18.97
C LYS A 82 -0.81 1.09 17.83
N PHE A 83 0.51 1.19 17.75
CA PHE A 83 1.26 0.34 16.84
C PHE A 83 1.17 -1.13 17.28
N PRO A 84 1.23 -2.07 16.34
CA PRO A 84 1.29 -3.49 16.66
C PRO A 84 2.54 -3.84 17.50
N ASP A 85 2.43 -4.86 18.35
CA ASP A 85 3.51 -5.26 19.26
C ASP A 85 4.82 -5.62 18.52
N HIS A 86 4.73 -6.28 17.35
CA HIS A 86 5.90 -6.61 16.55
C HIS A 86 6.66 -5.37 16.06
N PHE A 87 5.95 -4.29 15.71
CA PHE A 87 6.58 -3.03 15.34
C PHE A 87 7.23 -2.35 16.54
N MET A 88 6.59 -2.44 17.72
CA MET A 88 7.18 -1.92 18.95
C MET A 88 8.46 -2.67 19.35
N THR A 89 8.50 -4.00 19.16
CA THR A 89 9.74 -4.78 19.34
C THR A 89 10.83 -4.31 18.39
N LEU A 90 10.50 -4.14 17.09
CA LEU A 90 11.45 -3.64 16.10
C LEU A 90 12.02 -2.26 16.48
N LEU A 91 11.18 -1.36 17.02
CA LEU A 91 11.63 -0.06 17.52
C LEU A 91 12.57 -0.20 18.72
N ARG A 92 12.26 -1.07 19.69
CA ARG A 92 13.10 -1.30 20.87
C ARG A 92 14.47 -1.87 20.52
N ASP A 93 14.54 -2.67 19.46
CA ASP A 93 15.78 -3.29 19.01
C ASP A 93 16.71 -2.31 18.26
N ASN A 94 16.15 -1.24 17.66
CA ASN A 94 16.89 -0.37 16.74
C ASN A 94 16.99 1.10 17.19
N PHE A 95 16.22 1.52 18.19
CA PHE A 95 16.17 2.91 18.65
C PHE A 95 16.39 3.04 20.16
N PRO A 96 16.88 4.21 20.62
CA PRO A 96 17.04 4.49 22.04
C PRO A 96 15.73 4.31 22.84
N PRO A 97 15.80 3.87 24.11
CA PRO A 97 14.62 3.66 24.95
C PRO A 97 13.71 4.89 25.09
N VAL A 98 14.28 6.10 25.02
CA VAL A 98 13.51 7.35 25.08
C VAL A 98 12.51 7.49 23.93
N ILE A 99 12.87 7.01 22.73
CA ILE A 99 12.01 7.04 21.55
C ILE A 99 10.87 6.03 21.72
N CYS A 100 11.19 4.83 22.22
CA CYS A 100 10.18 3.81 22.51
C CYS A 100 9.16 4.31 23.54
N LYS A 101 9.64 4.91 24.63
CA LYS A 101 8.81 5.50 25.67
C LYS A 101 7.94 6.64 25.13
N PHE A 102 8.50 7.51 24.27
CA PHE A 102 7.73 8.55 23.59
C PHE A 102 6.60 7.95 22.73
N VAL A 103 6.89 6.91 21.96
CA VAL A 103 5.90 6.25 21.09
C VAL A 103 4.77 5.62 21.93
N GLU A 104 5.12 4.97 23.04
CA GLU A 104 4.15 4.35 23.95
C GLU A 104 3.24 5.38 24.65
N GLU A 105 3.81 6.49 25.14
CA GLU A 105 3.08 7.51 25.91
C GLU A 105 2.27 8.46 25.02
N GLN A 106 2.84 8.90 23.89
CA GLN A 106 2.23 9.94 23.05
C GLN A 106 1.49 9.38 21.82
N SER A 107 1.65 8.08 21.53
CA SER A 107 1.01 7.39 20.41
C SER A 107 1.05 8.21 19.10
N PRO A 108 2.24 8.56 18.58
CA PRO A 108 2.37 9.27 17.31
C PRO A 108 1.84 8.41 16.17
N THR A 109 1.26 9.04 15.15
CA THR A 109 1.02 8.36 13.86
C THR A 109 2.35 8.02 13.20
N LEU A 110 2.35 7.12 12.21
CA LEU A 110 3.60 6.77 11.51
C LEU A 110 4.22 7.99 10.80
N GLY A 111 3.39 8.87 10.22
CA GLY A 111 3.86 10.11 9.59
C GLY A 111 4.47 11.11 10.59
N GLU A 112 3.86 11.23 11.77
CA GLU A 112 4.42 12.02 12.87
C GLU A 112 5.74 11.42 13.35
N LEU A 113 5.83 10.10 13.49
CA LEU A 113 7.06 9.42 13.90
C LEU A 113 8.20 9.67 12.90
N PHE A 114 7.94 9.59 11.59
CA PHE A 114 8.93 9.95 10.57
C PHE A 114 9.43 11.39 10.73
N SER A 115 8.50 12.32 10.93
CA SER A 115 8.81 13.75 11.07
C SER A 115 9.64 14.01 12.34
N ILE A 116 9.30 13.34 13.44
CA ILE A 116 10.01 13.44 14.71
C ILE A 116 11.43 12.88 14.59
N LEU A 117 11.59 11.69 14.00
CA LEU A 117 12.91 11.09 13.83
C LEU A 117 13.80 11.93 12.91
N SER A 118 13.23 12.45 11.82
CA SER A 118 13.93 13.38 10.92
C SER A 118 14.36 14.65 11.65
N PHE A 119 13.49 15.22 12.48
CA PHE A 119 13.79 16.39 13.31
C PHE A 119 14.93 16.11 14.30
N LEU A 120 14.92 14.94 14.96
CA LEU A 120 15.98 14.54 15.91
C LEU A 120 17.33 14.30 15.22
N GLU A 121 17.32 13.76 13.99
CA GLU A 121 18.53 13.47 13.21
C GLU A 121 19.15 14.73 12.61
N THR A 122 18.35 15.57 11.96
CA THR A 122 18.82 16.75 11.22
C THR A 122 18.90 18.02 12.05
N LYS A 123 18.36 18.00 13.28
CA LYS A 123 18.19 19.19 14.13
C LYS A 123 17.47 20.33 13.40
N SER A 124 16.47 19.98 12.58
CA SER A 124 15.60 20.96 11.91
C SER A 124 15.06 22.00 12.90
N PRO A 125 14.77 23.23 12.45
CA PRO A 125 14.10 24.23 13.26
C PRO A 125 12.80 23.67 13.88
N TRP A 126 12.55 24.02 15.13
CA TRP A 126 11.36 23.60 15.86
C TRP A 126 10.07 24.05 15.16
N GLU A 127 10.14 25.21 14.50
CA GLU A 127 9.06 25.86 13.77
C GLU A 127 8.61 25.08 12.52
N GLU A 128 9.42 24.16 12.00
CA GLU A 128 9.07 23.32 10.85
C GLU A 128 8.15 22.14 11.24
N LEU A 129 8.06 21.83 12.55
CA LEU A 129 7.17 20.79 13.04
C LEU A 129 5.72 21.29 13.09
N SER A 130 4.78 20.42 12.72
CA SER A 130 3.36 20.72 12.90
C SER A 130 3.00 20.90 14.38
N GLU A 131 2.00 21.74 14.66
CA GLU A 131 1.51 22.00 16.04
C GLU A 131 1.16 20.69 16.79
N SER A 132 0.64 19.68 16.07
CA SER A 132 0.35 18.36 16.65
C SER A 132 1.61 17.70 17.22
N ILE A 133 2.69 17.70 16.43
CA ILE A 133 3.97 17.10 16.82
C ILE A 133 4.60 17.89 17.96
N GLN A 134 4.63 19.23 17.85
CA GLN A 134 5.16 20.10 18.89
C GLN A 134 4.45 19.88 20.23
N SER A 135 3.12 19.77 20.20
CA SER A 135 2.31 19.48 21.39
C SER A 135 2.67 18.14 22.03
N LYS A 136 2.81 17.06 21.24
CA LYS A 136 3.21 15.73 21.73
C LYS A 136 4.62 15.73 22.33
N ILE A 137 5.59 16.38 21.67
CA ILE A 137 6.96 16.48 22.18
C ILE A 137 7.00 17.30 23.47
N ASN A 138 6.27 18.41 23.55
CA ASN A 138 6.18 19.22 24.77
C ASN A 138 5.53 18.45 25.92
N ALA A 139 4.48 17.68 25.64
CA ALA A 139 3.80 16.86 26.64
C ALA A 139 4.69 15.73 27.20
N PHE A 140 5.55 15.14 26.37
CA PHE A 140 6.53 14.14 26.80
C PHE A 140 7.75 14.76 27.51
N GLY A 141 8.13 15.97 27.11
CA GLY A 141 9.29 16.69 27.61
C GLY A 141 10.38 16.82 26.54
N TYR A 142 10.41 17.97 25.86
CA TYR A 142 11.38 18.29 24.81
C TYR A 142 12.83 18.00 25.23
N LYS A 143 13.23 18.51 26.40
CA LYS A 143 14.59 18.35 26.91
C LYS A 143 14.96 16.88 27.13
N HIS A 144 14.03 16.09 27.70
CA HIS A 144 14.24 14.67 27.93
C HIS A 144 14.42 13.90 26.61
N LEU A 145 13.62 14.23 25.60
CA LEU A 145 13.70 13.61 24.28
C LEU A 145 15.03 13.93 23.58
N ILE A 146 15.45 15.20 23.58
CA ILE A 146 16.69 15.64 22.92
C ILE A 146 17.93 15.08 23.63
N GLU A 147 17.98 15.13 24.96
CA GLU A 147 19.10 14.59 25.74
C GLU A 147 19.20 13.07 25.61
N GLY A 148 18.06 12.37 25.56
CA GLY A 148 18.01 10.91 25.44
C GLY A 148 18.47 10.37 24.09
N VAL A 149 18.61 11.22 23.06
CA VAL A 149 19.17 10.85 21.74
C VAL A 149 20.50 11.55 21.45
N ALA A 150 20.99 12.37 22.37
CA ALA A 150 22.21 13.14 22.16
C ALA A 150 23.43 12.23 21.95
N GLY A 151 24.15 12.44 20.84
CA GLY A 151 25.34 11.65 20.50
C GLY A 151 25.06 10.26 19.94
N ILE A 152 23.79 9.90 19.71
CA ILE A 152 23.40 8.63 19.11
C ILE A 152 23.02 8.86 17.64
N SER A 153 23.64 8.11 16.73
CA SER A 153 23.19 8.06 15.34
C SER A 153 21.89 7.26 15.27
N LEU A 154 20.80 7.91 14.87
CA LEU A 154 19.51 7.25 14.72
C LEU A 154 19.49 6.42 13.43
N CYS A 155 18.90 5.23 13.50
CA CYS A 155 18.63 4.45 12.30
C CYS A 155 17.51 5.13 11.49
N SER A 156 17.59 5.08 10.15
CA SER A 156 16.49 5.55 9.32
C SER A 156 15.31 4.58 9.44
N LEU A 157 14.21 5.04 10.06
CA LEU A 157 12.97 4.26 10.18
C LEU A 157 12.47 3.79 8.81
N ARG A 158 12.68 4.59 7.76
CA ARG A 158 12.24 4.25 6.41
C ARG A 158 13.02 3.05 5.88
N HIS A 159 14.34 3.05 6.05
CA HIS A 159 15.18 1.90 5.70
C HIS A 159 14.81 0.66 6.53
N LEU A 160 14.63 0.82 7.84
CA LEU A 160 14.24 -0.29 8.71
C LEU A 160 12.90 -0.92 8.30
N LEU A 161 11.90 -0.09 7.96
CA LEU A 161 10.61 -0.55 7.46
C LEU A 161 10.72 -1.20 6.09
N ARG A 162 11.53 -0.65 5.17
CA ARG A 162 11.81 -1.26 3.86
C ARG A 162 12.37 -2.66 4.02
N ASP A 163 13.29 -2.86 4.96
CA ASP A 163 14.02 -4.12 5.12
C ASP A 163 13.20 -5.17 5.88
N THR A 164 12.31 -4.73 6.76
CA THR A 164 11.51 -5.64 7.58
C THR A 164 10.15 -5.98 6.95
N TYR A 165 9.49 -5.01 6.31
CA TYR A 165 8.09 -5.14 5.90
C TYR A 165 7.90 -5.05 4.37
N PRO A 166 7.55 -6.17 3.70
CA PRO A 166 7.39 -6.22 2.25
C PRO A 166 6.32 -5.29 1.70
N LEU A 167 5.16 -5.25 2.36
CA LEU A 167 4.04 -4.43 1.90
C LEU A 167 4.39 -2.94 2.01
N TYR A 168 5.21 -2.55 3.00
CA TYR A 168 5.76 -1.21 3.08
C TYR A 168 6.69 -0.90 1.90
N ARG A 169 7.60 -1.81 1.56
CA ARG A 169 8.52 -1.64 0.42
C ARG A 169 7.78 -1.53 -0.92
N LEU A 170 6.78 -2.39 -1.15
CA LEU A 170 5.95 -2.33 -2.35
C LEU A 170 5.10 -1.06 -2.41
N LYS A 171 4.62 -0.56 -1.27
CA LYS A 171 3.97 0.74 -1.19
C LYS A 171 4.91 1.83 -1.68
N GLU A 172 6.17 1.84 -1.26
CA GLU A 172 7.13 2.82 -1.74
C GLU A 172 7.48 2.64 -3.22
N PHE A 173 7.52 1.41 -3.72
CA PHE A 173 7.70 1.14 -5.15
C PHE A 173 6.57 1.76 -5.99
N VAL A 174 5.32 1.60 -5.58
CA VAL A 174 4.18 2.21 -6.27
C VAL A 174 4.19 3.74 -6.10
N SER A 175 4.50 4.24 -4.91
CA SER A 175 4.50 5.68 -4.59
C SER A 175 5.58 6.45 -5.37
N SER A 176 6.79 5.89 -5.48
CA SER A 176 7.91 6.49 -6.23
C SER A 176 7.66 6.55 -7.75
N GLY A 177 6.73 5.74 -8.24
CA GLY A 177 6.27 5.79 -9.63
C GLY A 177 5.18 6.82 -9.92
N SER A 178 4.67 7.55 -8.92
CA SER A 178 3.48 8.41 -9.07
C SER A 178 3.63 9.55 -10.08
N SER A 179 4.86 10.01 -10.33
CA SER A 179 5.18 11.04 -11.31
C SER A 179 5.52 10.50 -12.71
N ASN A 180 5.28 9.21 -12.97
CA ASN A 180 5.63 8.59 -14.24
C ASN A 180 4.83 9.22 -15.43
N PRO A 181 5.50 9.55 -16.55
CA PRO A 181 4.84 10.18 -17.70
C PRO A 181 3.67 9.38 -18.28
N LEU A 182 3.70 8.05 -18.25
CA LEU A 182 2.62 7.20 -18.75
C LEU A 182 1.36 7.34 -17.88
N LEU A 183 1.51 7.43 -16.56
CA LEU A 183 0.38 7.67 -15.66
C LEU A 183 -0.29 9.01 -15.96
N MET A 184 0.51 10.05 -16.25
CA MET A 184 0.01 11.37 -16.63
C MET A 184 -0.65 11.36 -18.02
N GLN A 185 0.02 10.77 -19.00
CA GLN A 185 -0.45 10.66 -20.39
C GLN A 185 -1.80 9.93 -20.48
N TYR A 186 -1.98 8.90 -19.66
CA TYR A 186 -3.22 8.11 -19.61
C TYR A 186 -4.20 8.58 -18.53
N ASN A 187 -3.88 9.63 -17.79
CA ASN A 187 -4.71 10.18 -16.70
C ASN A 187 -5.16 9.09 -15.71
N VAL A 188 -4.22 8.23 -15.31
CA VAL A 188 -4.49 7.10 -14.40
C VAL A 188 -4.68 7.65 -12.98
N PRO A 189 -5.86 7.46 -12.36
CA PRO A 189 -6.10 7.97 -11.01
C PRO A 189 -5.17 7.28 -9.99
N ILE A 190 -4.78 8.02 -8.95
CA ILE A 190 -3.86 7.54 -7.88
C ILE A 190 -4.31 6.20 -7.29
N ALA A 191 -5.61 6.02 -7.08
CA ALA A 191 -6.19 4.79 -6.55
C ALA A 191 -5.90 3.54 -7.41
N TYR A 192 -5.54 3.70 -8.69
CA TYR A 192 -5.22 2.60 -9.60
C TYR A 192 -3.71 2.40 -9.82
N HIS A 193 -2.84 3.19 -9.16
CA HIS A 193 -1.38 3.08 -9.36
C HIS A 193 -0.85 1.70 -8.97
N GLY A 194 -1.36 1.08 -7.90
CA GLY A 194 -0.99 -0.29 -7.52
C GLY A 194 -1.26 -1.31 -8.64
N PHE A 195 -2.44 -1.24 -9.27
CA PHE A 195 -2.79 -2.10 -10.40
C PHE A 195 -1.93 -1.83 -11.63
N PHE A 196 -1.67 -0.56 -11.94
CA PHE A 196 -0.82 -0.19 -13.07
C PHE A 196 0.58 -0.78 -12.92
N TRP A 197 1.22 -0.57 -11.76
CA TRP A 197 2.58 -1.00 -11.53
C TRP A 197 2.69 -2.51 -11.36
N LEU A 198 1.91 -3.13 -10.48
CA LEU A 198 2.08 -4.55 -10.17
C LEU A 198 1.45 -5.46 -11.22
N LEU A 199 0.17 -5.25 -11.55
CA LEU A 199 -0.55 -6.13 -12.46
C LEU A 199 -0.32 -5.78 -13.93
N GLY A 200 -0.17 -4.48 -14.25
CA GLY A 200 0.09 -4.01 -15.60
C GLY A 200 1.41 -4.56 -16.16
N MET A 201 2.48 -4.55 -15.37
CA MET A 201 3.78 -5.14 -15.77
C MET A 201 3.67 -6.65 -16.01
N THR A 202 2.91 -7.35 -15.16
CA THR A 202 2.67 -8.80 -15.30
C THR A 202 1.92 -9.14 -16.59
N LEU A 203 0.94 -8.32 -16.97
CA LEU A 203 0.19 -8.51 -18.22
C LEU A 203 1.07 -8.34 -19.47
N LEU A 204 2.07 -7.43 -19.45
CA LEU A 204 3.05 -7.30 -20.55
C LEU A 204 3.94 -8.54 -20.65
N ALA A 205 4.53 -8.95 -19.53
CA ALA A 205 5.46 -10.07 -19.50
C ALA A 205 4.80 -11.39 -19.93
N SER A 206 3.48 -11.55 -19.71
CA SER A 206 2.74 -12.76 -20.09
C SER A 206 2.40 -12.89 -21.58
N LYS A 207 2.52 -11.83 -22.39
CA LYS A 207 2.16 -11.87 -23.82
C LYS A 207 3.29 -12.35 -24.73
N THR A 208 4.55 -12.26 -24.31
CA THR A 208 5.72 -12.66 -25.13
C THR A 208 6.12 -14.11 -24.95
N ALA A 209 5.49 -14.84 -24.02
CA ALA A 209 5.82 -16.24 -23.78
C ALA A 209 4.62 -17.04 -23.22
N PRO A 210 4.52 -18.33 -23.57
CA PRO A 210 3.41 -19.17 -23.13
C PRO A 210 3.43 -19.31 -21.60
N LEU A 211 2.37 -18.85 -20.93
CA LEU A 211 1.88 -19.27 -19.59
C LEU A 211 2.86 -19.36 -18.39
N PHE A 212 4.13 -18.96 -18.53
CA PHE A 212 5.16 -19.09 -17.48
C PHE A 212 5.56 -17.77 -16.81
N TYR A 213 5.08 -16.61 -17.28
CA TYR A 213 5.44 -15.31 -16.72
C TYR A 213 4.42 -14.86 -15.67
N LYS A 214 4.70 -15.38 -14.48
CA LYS A 214 3.89 -15.36 -13.28
C LYS A 214 4.44 -14.23 -12.37
N GLY A 215 3.77 -13.08 -12.37
CA GLY A 215 4.09 -11.87 -11.59
C GLY A 215 5.39 -11.16 -12.03
N ALA A 216 5.35 -10.13 -12.88
CA ALA A 216 6.57 -9.43 -13.32
C ALA A 216 7.31 -8.76 -12.14
N VAL A 217 6.57 -8.26 -11.16
CA VAL A 217 7.19 -7.67 -9.96
C VAL A 217 7.55 -8.75 -8.97
N ILE A 218 6.62 -9.66 -8.68
CA ILE A 218 6.82 -10.74 -7.70
C ILE A 218 7.40 -11.98 -8.39
N ASN A 219 8.65 -11.83 -8.87
CA ASN A 219 9.43 -12.89 -9.49
C ASN A 219 10.85 -12.93 -8.90
N LEU A 220 11.36 -14.14 -8.70
CA LEU A 220 12.71 -14.39 -8.18
C LEU A 220 13.81 -13.69 -9.01
N ALA A 221 13.62 -13.57 -10.32
CA ALA A 221 14.58 -12.92 -11.21
C ALA A 221 14.56 -11.38 -11.12
N THR A 222 13.47 -10.78 -10.62
CA THR A 222 13.25 -9.33 -10.65
C THR A 222 14.33 -8.55 -9.92
N PRO A 223 14.74 -8.91 -8.67
CA PRO A 223 15.78 -8.17 -7.98
C PRO A 223 17.13 -8.22 -8.72
N CYS A 224 17.49 -9.36 -9.30
CA CYS A 224 18.75 -9.53 -10.02
C CYS A 224 18.79 -8.69 -11.31
N ILE A 225 17.68 -8.66 -12.05
CA ILE A 225 17.56 -7.86 -13.28
C ILE A 225 17.52 -6.37 -12.96
N CYS A 226 16.83 -5.96 -11.90
CA CYS A 226 16.84 -4.57 -11.44
C CYS A 226 18.26 -4.12 -11.03
N GLN A 227 19.00 -4.99 -10.33
CA GLN A 227 20.38 -4.71 -9.97
C GLN A 227 21.27 -4.58 -11.22
N GLY A 228 21.19 -5.50 -12.18
CA GLY A 228 21.94 -5.41 -13.43
C GLY A 228 21.62 -4.14 -14.23
N LEU A 229 20.36 -3.71 -14.27
CA LEU A 229 19.97 -2.44 -14.88
C LEU A 229 20.62 -1.24 -14.17
N LEU A 230 20.67 -1.25 -12.84
CA LEU A 230 21.32 -0.19 -12.05
C LEU A 230 22.83 -0.09 -12.29
N GLU A 231 23.48 -1.20 -12.63
CA GLU A 231 24.91 -1.23 -12.97
C GLU A 231 25.25 -0.69 -14.36
N LEU A 232 24.31 -0.78 -15.30
CA LEU A 232 24.47 -0.10 -16.59
C LEU A 232 24.64 1.41 -16.37
N SER A 233 25.37 2.09 -17.26
CA SER A 233 25.43 3.56 -17.18
C SER A 233 24.04 4.18 -17.36
N PRO A 234 23.74 5.36 -16.78
CA PRO A 234 22.46 6.04 -16.96
C PRO A 234 22.08 6.25 -18.42
N LYS A 235 23.07 6.51 -19.30
CA LYS A 235 22.86 6.65 -20.75
C LYS A 235 22.39 5.35 -21.41
N LYS A 236 22.99 4.21 -21.05
CA LYS A 236 22.59 2.88 -21.56
C LYS A 236 21.18 2.51 -21.08
N ARG A 237 20.87 2.78 -19.80
CA ARG A 237 19.51 2.60 -19.27
C ARG A 237 18.49 3.44 -20.03
N GLN A 238 18.78 4.72 -20.24
CA GLN A 238 17.88 5.61 -20.97
C GLN A 238 17.69 5.13 -22.41
N PHE A 239 18.75 4.71 -23.09
CA PHE A 239 18.66 4.13 -24.43
C PHE A 239 17.76 2.89 -24.48
N LEU A 240 17.87 1.97 -23.50
CA LEU A 240 16.97 0.81 -23.41
C LEU A 240 15.50 1.24 -23.20
N ARG A 241 15.24 2.23 -22.34
CA ARG A 241 13.88 2.79 -22.14
C ARG A 241 13.33 3.39 -23.43
N ASP A 242 14.12 4.22 -24.10
CA ASP A 242 13.73 4.86 -25.36
C ASP A 242 13.47 3.81 -26.45
N ALA A 243 14.33 2.80 -26.55
CA ALA A 243 14.16 1.72 -27.53
C ALA A 243 12.90 0.87 -27.23
N ALA A 244 12.61 0.59 -25.96
CA ALA A 244 11.41 -0.12 -25.55
C ALA A 244 10.13 0.67 -25.89
N GLN A 245 10.12 1.97 -25.64
CA GLN A 245 8.95 2.84 -25.87
C GLN A 245 8.72 3.16 -27.35
N ASN A 246 9.77 3.13 -28.18
CA ASN A 246 9.70 3.42 -29.61
C ASN A 246 9.67 2.16 -30.51
N ASN A 247 9.31 0.98 -29.97
CA ASN A 247 9.27 -0.29 -30.70
C ASN A 247 10.60 -0.67 -31.40
N ALA A 248 11.75 -0.25 -30.86
CA ALA A 248 13.09 -0.52 -31.40
C ALA A 248 13.86 -1.58 -30.58
N TRP A 249 13.15 -2.42 -29.83
CA TRP A 249 13.74 -3.40 -28.90
C TRP A 249 14.53 -4.52 -29.58
N ASP A 250 14.19 -4.86 -30.83
CA ASP A 250 14.84 -5.93 -31.56
C ASP A 250 16.03 -5.43 -32.43
N THR A 251 16.50 -4.20 -32.19
CA THR A 251 17.69 -3.65 -32.88
C THR A 251 18.99 -4.30 -32.40
N PRO A 252 20.03 -4.39 -33.24
CA PRO A 252 21.32 -4.99 -32.88
C PRO A 252 21.98 -4.34 -31.65
N GLN A 253 21.85 -3.01 -31.52
CA GLN A 253 22.40 -2.26 -30.39
C GLN A 253 21.72 -2.64 -29.07
N VAL A 254 20.40 -2.86 -29.09
CA VAL A 254 19.68 -3.35 -27.91
C VAL A 254 20.09 -4.77 -27.58
N GLN A 255 20.24 -5.66 -28.57
CA GLN A 255 20.69 -7.03 -28.32
C GLN A 255 22.08 -7.08 -27.67
N GLN A 256 23.02 -6.23 -28.10
CA GLN A 256 24.33 -6.12 -27.47
C GLN A 256 24.24 -5.67 -26.00
N LEU A 257 23.38 -4.69 -25.70
CA LEU A 257 23.16 -4.25 -24.31
C LEU A 257 22.43 -5.29 -23.46
N LEU A 258 21.53 -6.09 -24.05
CA LEU A 258 20.88 -7.19 -23.36
C LEU A 258 21.86 -8.32 -23.02
N GLU A 259 22.86 -8.57 -23.87
CA GLU A 259 23.94 -9.50 -23.58
C GLU A 259 24.85 -9.00 -22.46
N GLU A 260 25.20 -7.70 -22.47
CA GLU A 260 25.90 -7.06 -21.34
C GLU A 260 25.07 -7.18 -20.05
N LEU A 261 23.78 -6.88 -20.11
CA LEU A 261 22.86 -6.99 -18.98
C LEU A 261 22.78 -8.44 -18.47
N GLU A 262 22.70 -9.43 -19.35
CA GLU A 262 22.68 -10.84 -18.97
C GLU A 262 23.93 -11.22 -18.17
N ILE A 263 25.12 -10.79 -18.63
CA ILE A 263 26.39 -11.02 -17.95
C ILE A 263 26.38 -10.39 -16.55
N LEU A 264 25.89 -9.16 -16.42
CA LEU A 264 25.77 -8.47 -15.13
C LEU A 264 24.79 -9.19 -14.20
N CYS A 265 23.63 -9.59 -14.71
CA CYS A 265 22.60 -10.26 -13.92
C CYS A 265 23.06 -11.64 -13.39
N LYS A 266 23.87 -12.38 -14.17
CA LYS A 266 24.44 -13.67 -13.76
C LYS A 266 25.34 -13.58 -12.53
N GLN A 267 25.98 -12.43 -12.28
CA GLN A 267 26.78 -12.23 -11.05
C GLN A 267 25.90 -12.23 -9.78
N TYR A 268 24.61 -12.00 -9.96
CA TYR A 268 23.60 -11.94 -8.91
C TYR A 268 22.72 -13.17 -8.85
N GLU A 269 23.01 -14.15 -9.70
CA GLU A 269 22.39 -15.46 -9.63
C GLU A 269 22.73 -16.11 -8.29
N ARG A 270 21.71 -16.64 -7.62
CA ARG A 270 21.90 -17.43 -6.40
C ARG A 270 21.31 -18.80 -6.62
N ALA A 271 22.05 -19.82 -6.22
CA ALA A 271 21.46 -21.11 -5.90
C ALA A 271 20.61 -20.91 -4.63
N GLY A 272 19.29 -20.87 -4.77
CA GLY A 272 18.43 -20.78 -3.60
C GLY A 272 18.43 -22.08 -2.80
N PRO A 273 18.02 -22.03 -1.52
CA PRO A 273 17.86 -23.22 -0.70
C PRO A 273 16.83 -24.17 -1.34
N SER A 274 17.08 -25.48 -1.26
CA SER A 274 16.08 -26.50 -1.59
C SER A 274 14.93 -26.41 -0.59
N LEU A 275 13.89 -25.66 -0.94
CA LEU A 275 12.68 -25.48 -0.11
C LEU A 275 11.64 -26.60 -0.34
N SER A 276 11.83 -27.44 -1.35
CA SER A 276 11.02 -28.63 -1.58
C SER A 276 11.50 -29.82 -0.75
N GLN A 277 10.56 -30.65 -0.29
CA GLN A 277 10.86 -31.99 0.24
C GLN A 277 11.47 -32.91 -0.82
N ASP A 278 11.44 -32.52 -2.09
CA ASP A 278 12.15 -33.18 -3.17
C ASP A 278 13.58 -32.62 -3.29
N PRO A 279 14.64 -33.40 -2.97
CA PRO A 279 16.03 -32.97 -3.06
C PRO A 279 16.48 -32.66 -4.51
N ASN A 280 15.69 -32.99 -5.53
CA ASN A 280 15.99 -32.70 -6.93
C ASN A 280 15.45 -31.35 -7.44
N VAL A 281 14.56 -30.69 -6.70
CA VAL A 281 14.04 -29.36 -7.09
C VAL A 281 14.84 -28.28 -6.37
N LYS A 282 15.89 -27.79 -7.02
CA LYS A 282 16.61 -26.60 -6.57
C LYS A 282 15.84 -25.36 -7.02
N LEU A 283 15.34 -24.58 -6.06
CA LEU A 283 14.83 -23.22 -6.31
C LEU A 283 16.02 -22.29 -6.60
N GLY A 284 16.67 -22.49 -7.76
CA GLY A 284 17.69 -21.57 -8.26
C GLY A 284 17.05 -20.46 -9.07
N ILE A 285 17.57 -19.23 -8.97
CA ILE A 285 17.24 -18.16 -9.91
C ILE A 285 17.95 -18.49 -11.23
N VAL A 286 17.53 -19.50 -12.00
CA VAL A 286 18.19 -19.76 -13.29
C VAL A 286 17.77 -18.68 -14.27
N LEU A 287 18.65 -17.72 -14.48
CA LEU A 287 18.47 -16.63 -15.43
C LEU A 287 18.84 -17.14 -16.83
N ASP A 288 17.81 -17.37 -17.65
CA ASP A 288 18.01 -17.55 -19.08
C ASP A 288 17.91 -16.20 -19.82
N LYS A 289 18.47 -16.15 -21.03
CA LYS A 289 18.49 -14.96 -21.88
C LYS A 289 17.09 -14.41 -22.16
N PHE A 290 16.07 -15.27 -22.22
CA PHE A 290 14.69 -14.86 -22.46
C PHE A 290 14.09 -14.14 -21.26
N LYS A 291 14.31 -14.64 -20.03
CA LYS A 291 13.86 -14.00 -18.79
C LYS A 291 14.44 -12.61 -18.61
N VAL A 292 15.75 -12.45 -18.88
CA VAL A 292 16.40 -11.13 -18.81
C VAL A 292 15.79 -10.18 -19.84
N LYS A 293 15.64 -10.63 -21.09
CA LYS A 293 15.06 -9.82 -22.18
C LYS A 293 13.63 -9.37 -21.86
N ASP A 294 12.75 -10.29 -21.48
CA ASP A 294 11.32 -10.00 -21.29
C ASP A 294 11.06 -9.09 -20.08
N LEU A 295 11.74 -9.35 -18.96
CA LEU A 295 11.52 -8.53 -17.77
C LEU A 295 12.18 -7.15 -17.90
N ALA A 296 13.38 -7.07 -18.49
CA ALA A 296 14.00 -5.79 -18.80
C ALA A 296 13.12 -4.96 -19.74
N LEU A 297 12.52 -5.60 -20.74
CA LEU A 297 11.54 -4.96 -21.63
C LEU A 297 10.35 -4.41 -20.85
N ALA A 298 9.73 -5.23 -19.98
CA ALA A 298 8.58 -4.80 -19.19
C ALA A 298 8.91 -3.59 -18.29
N LEU A 299 10.04 -3.65 -17.56
CA LEU A 299 10.52 -2.56 -16.71
C LEU A 299 10.79 -1.27 -17.51
N CYS A 300 11.35 -1.40 -18.72
CA CYS A 300 11.66 -0.28 -19.61
C CYS A 300 10.39 0.32 -20.23
N ILE A 301 9.44 -0.49 -20.71
CA ILE A 301 8.16 -0.01 -21.25
C ILE A 301 7.42 0.80 -20.21
N PHE A 302 7.32 0.29 -18.98
CA PHE A 302 6.63 0.98 -17.88
C PHE A 302 7.37 2.23 -17.37
N GLY A 303 8.59 2.49 -17.87
CA GLY A 303 9.38 3.66 -17.46
C GLY A 303 9.77 3.61 -15.98
N THR A 304 10.12 2.43 -15.49
CA THR A 304 10.51 2.23 -14.09
C THR A 304 11.71 3.12 -13.74
N SER A 305 11.56 3.97 -12.72
CA SER A 305 12.60 4.92 -12.30
C SER A 305 13.78 4.23 -11.63
N ASP A 306 14.92 4.93 -11.51
CA ASP A 306 16.10 4.38 -10.82
C ASP A 306 15.80 4.13 -9.33
N GLU A 307 14.96 4.96 -8.70
CA GLU A 307 14.47 4.73 -7.33
C GLU A 307 13.65 3.43 -7.25
N GLN A 308 12.71 3.23 -8.17
CA GLN A 308 11.91 2.01 -8.25
C GLN A 308 12.77 0.76 -8.48
N LEU A 309 13.76 0.85 -9.38
CA LEU A 309 14.72 -0.22 -9.59
C LEU A 309 15.51 -0.53 -8.32
N SER A 310 15.93 0.49 -7.56
CA SER A 310 16.67 0.28 -6.30
C SER A 310 15.84 -0.42 -5.22
N LEU A 311 14.54 -0.10 -5.14
CA LEU A 311 13.62 -0.74 -4.20
C LEU A 311 13.44 -2.23 -4.51
N LEU A 312 13.33 -2.60 -5.80
CA LEU A 312 13.23 -4.00 -6.22
C LEU A 312 14.57 -4.74 -6.12
N ALA A 313 15.68 -4.10 -6.50
CA ALA A 313 17.03 -4.67 -6.38
C ALA A 313 17.38 -4.99 -4.93
N GLY A 314 16.98 -4.13 -3.98
CA GLY A 314 17.17 -4.35 -2.54
C GLY A 314 16.45 -5.59 -2.01
N MET A 315 15.52 -6.20 -2.75
CA MET A 315 14.83 -7.43 -2.33
C MET A 315 15.71 -8.67 -2.49
N ARG A 316 16.86 -8.56 -3.17
CA ARG A 316 17.80 -9.68 -3.37
C ARG A 316 18.30 -10.29 -2.06
N HIS A 317 18.46 -9.49 -1.00
CA HIS A 317 18.97 -9.97 0.30
C HIS A 317 17.88 -10.48 1.24
N TRP A 318 16.65 -10.50 0.77
CA TRP A 318 15.51 -10.75 1.60
C TRP A 318 15.12 -12.22 1.44
N GLU A 319 15.43 -13.06 2.42
CA GLU A 319 15.02 -14.48 2.42
C GLU A 319 13.50 -14.63 2.25
N ALA A 320 12.76 -13.64 2.75
CA ALA A 320 11.33 -13.53 2.59
C ALA A 320 10.89 -13.15 1.17
N TRP A 321 11.76 -12.59 0.32
CA TRP A 321 11.48 -12.44 -1.11
C TRP A 321 11.39 -13.80 -1.78
N ASP A 322 12.38 -14.66 -1.54
CA ASP A 322 12.38 -16.01 -2.08
C ASP A 322 11.13 -16.74 -1.63
N LYS A 323 10.75 -16.61 -0.35
CA LYS A 323 9.52 -17.22 0.19
C LYS A 323 8.23 -16.57 -0.28
N MET A 324 8.17 -15.26 -0.48
CA MET A 324 7.05 -14.57 -1.15
C MET A 324 6.87 -15.07 -2.57
N CYS A 325 7.99 -15.25 -3.25
CA CYS A 325 8.06 -15.84 -4.55
C CYS A 325 7.96 -17.37 -4.50
N ASP A 326 7.95 -18.05 -3.35
CA ASP A 326 7.82 -19.51 -3.16
C ASP A 326 6.40 -19.94 -2.74
N ILE A 327 5.61 -19.00 -2.19
CA ILE A 327 4.13 -19.09 -2.19
C ILE A 327 3.62 -19.38 -3.64
N ASN A 328 4.48 -19.19 -4.66
CA ASN A 328 4.32 -19.58 -6.06
C ASN A 328 4.72 -21.02 -6.46
N HIS A 329 4.42 -22.09 -5.72
CA HIS A 329 4.62 -23.47 -6.24
C HIS A 329 3.88 -23.81 -7.58
N GLY A 330 3.22 -22.83 -8.21
CA GLY A 330 2.98 -22.83 -9.66
C GLY A 330 2.80 -21.44 -10.27
N GLY A 331 3.39 -20.38 -9.70
CA GLY A 331 3.28 -18.95 -10.04
C GLY A 331 1.90 -18.32 -10.26
N ARG A 332 0.85 -19.04 -9.90
CA ARG A 332 -0.50 -18.48 -9.80
C ARG A 332 -0.64 -17.52 -8.61
N ALA A 333 0.11 -17.77 -7.53
CA ALA A 333 0.04 -16.99 -6.30
C ALA A 333 0.65 -15.57 -6.39
N GLY A 334 1.59 -15.31 -7.30
CA GLY A 334 2.29 -14.03 -7.44
C GLY A 334 1.37 -13.00 -8.06
N LYS A 335 0.60 -13.41 -9.08
CA LYS A 335 -0.53 -12.63 -9.59
C LYS A 335 -1.57 -12.38 -8.50
N ALA A 336 -1.86 -13.39 -7.67
CA ALA A 336 -2.78 -13.26 -6.55
C ALA A 336 -2.27 -12.26 -5.50
N PHE A 337 -0.97 -12.27 -5.19
CA PHE A 337 -0.32 -11.33 -4.29
C PHE A 337 -0.29 -9.91 -4.88
N GLU A 338 0.06 -9.75 -6.15
CA GLU A 338 0.02 -8.47 -6.86
C GLU A 338 -1.40 -7.91 -6.88
N THR A 339 -2.40 -8.78 -7.08
CA THR A 339 -3.81 -8.39 -7.05
C THR A 339 -4.26 -8.03 -5.63
N PHE A 340 -3.85 -8.80 -4.62
CA PHE A 340 -4.06 -8.51 -3.21
C PHE A 340 -3.52 -7.12 -2.86
N PHE A 341 -2.25 -6.86 -3.16
CA PHE A 341 -1.61 -5.57 -2.92
C PHE A 341 -2.33 -4.45 -3.65
N SER A 342 -2.61 -4.63 -4.94
CA SER A 342 -3.26 -3.62 -5.77
C SER A 342 -4.66 -3.28 -5.24
N PHE A 343 -5.38 -4.27 -4.72
CA PHE A 343 -6.67 -4.05 -4.06
C PHE A 343 -6.52 -3.26 -2.76
N LEU A 344 -5.55 -3.59 -1.91
CA LEU A 344 -5.27 -2.82 -0.70
C LEU A 344 -4.89 -1.36 -1.03
N TRP A 345 -4.17 -1.14 -2.12
CA TRP A 345 -3.85 0.19 -2.63
C TRP A 345 -5.10 0.95 -3.07
N LEU A 346 -5.96 0.34 -3.89
CA LEU A 346 -7.23 0.92 -4.35
C LEU A 346 -8.13 1.35 -3.20
N GLU A 347 -8.06 0.61 -2.10
CA GLU A 347 -8.86 0.82 -0.89
C GLU A 347 -8.20 1.78 0.12
N ASP A 348 -7.12 2.46 -0.29
CA ASP A 348 -6.35 3.39 0.52
C ASP A 348 -5.84 2.79 1.85
N CYS A 349 -5.62 1.48 1.90
CA CYS A 349 -5.22 0.77 3.13
C CYS A 349 -3.77 1.06 3.55
N PHE A 350 -2.97 1.71 2.68
CA PHE A 350 -1.55 2.00 2.92
C PHE A 350 -1.25 3.47 3.26
N TYR A 351 -2.25 4.37 3.16
CA TYR A 351 -2.05 5.79 3.46
C TYR A 351 -2.14 6.04 4.96
N THR A 352 -0.99 6.28 5.58
CA THR A 352 -0.78 6.41 7.03
C THR A 352 -1.53 7.59 7.67
N GLU A 353 -1.96 8.55 6.86
CA GLU A 353 -2.76 9.71 7.27
C GLU A 353 -4.28 9.43 7.23
N ASN A 354 -4.67 8.32 6.60
CA ASN A 354 -6.07 7.96 6.44
C ASN A 354 -6.54 7.07 7.60
N ARG A 355 -7.77 7.28 8.08
CA ARG A 355 -8.44 6.39 9.06
C ARG A 355 -8.59 4.95 8.55
N ASN A 356 -8.34 4.73 7.27
CA ASN A 356 -8.43 3.44 6.60
C ASN A 356 -7.12 2.64 6.62
N CYS A 357 -6.00 3.23 7.09
CA CYS A 357 -4.71 2.54 7.18
C CYS A 357 -4.76 1.35 8.16
N SER A 358 -4.52 0.14 7.69
CA SER A 358 -4.39 -1.01 8.59
C SER A 358 -2.91 -1.22 8.87
N PHE A 359 -2.46 -0.86 10.08
CA PHE A 359 -1.07 -1.10 10.50
C PHE A 359 -0.75 -2.60 10.53
N GLU A 360 -1.76 -3.43 10.79
CA GLU A 360 -1.69 -4.89 10.73
C GLU A 360 -1.34 -5.39 9.33
N LEU A 361 -1.79 -4.69 8.28
CA LEU A 361 -1.42 -4.98 6.90
C LEU A 361 -0.08 -4.35 6.54
N LEU A 362 0.14 -3.08 6.85
CA LEU A 362 1.39 -2.39 6.47
C LEU A 362 2.64 -3.02 7.10
N PHE A 363 2.52 -3.47 8.34
CA PHE A 363 3.59 -4.11 9.11
C PHE A 363 3.43 -5.63 9.18
N MET A 364 2.71 -6.23 8.24
CA MET A 364 2.68 -7.68 8.14
C MET A 364 4.08 -8.17 7.76
N ASP A 365 4.69 -8.90 8.69
CA ASP A 365 5.97 -9.55 8.49
C ASP A 365 5.84 -10.81 7.61
N GLU A 366 6.97 -11.46 7.38
CA GLU A 366 7.02 -12.67 6.57
C GLU A 366 6.12 -13.79 7.11
N ALA A 367 6.13 -14.03 8.42
CA ALA A 367 5.33 -15.08 9.05
C ALA A 367 3.83 -14.81 8.92
N GLY A 368 3.43 -13.54 9.09
CA GLY A 368 2.06 -13.08 8.89
C GLY A 368 1.58 -13.29 7.45
N LEU A 369 2.42 -12.96 6.46
CA LEU A 369 2.08 -13.16 5.05
C LEU A 369 2.03 -14.64 4.69
N LYS A 370 2.97 -15.43 5.17
CA LYS A 370 2.97 -16.89 4.97
C LYS A 370 1.66 -17.49 5.47
N LYS A 371 1.29 -17.21 6.71
CA LYS A 371 0.00 -17.64 7.29
C LYS A 371 -1.20 -17.10 6.50
N PHE A 372 -1.12 -15.88 6.00
CA PHE A 372 -2.17 -15.27 5.17
C PHE A 372 -2.37 -16.03 3.85
N PHE A 373 -1.34 -16.65 3.27
CA PHE A 373 -1.44 -17.37 2.00
C PHE A 373 -1.51 -18.89 2.14
N GLU A 374 -0.94 -19.50 3.19
CA GLU A 374 -0.91 -20.96 3.44
C GLU A 374 -2.31 -21.58 3.51
N ASP A 375 -3.27 -20.85 4.08
CA ASP A 375 -4.64 -21.35 4.23
C ASP A 375 -5.51 -21.06 2.97
N ILE A 376 -4.96 -20.49 1.89
CA ILE A 376 -5.68 -20.41 0.60
C ILE A 376 -5.62 -21.81 -0.02
N PRO A 377 -6.75 -22.52 -0.17
CA PRO A 377 -6.75 -23.91 -0.61
C PRO A 377 -6.07 -24.03 -1.99
N SER A 378 -4.90 -24.65 -2.00
CA SER A 378 -4.15 -24.94 -3.22
C SER A 378 -4.62 -26.26 -3.83
N LYS A 379 -5.84 -26.35 -4.40
CA LYS A 379 -6.36 -27.62 -4.96
C LYS A 379 -7.59 -27.34 -5.84
N GLU A 380 -7.93 -28.07 -6.91
CA GLU A 380 -7.52 -29.36 -7.49
C GLU A 380 -7.23 -29.19 -9.01
N GLU A 381 -6.53 -30.15 -9.61
CA GLU A 381 -6.38 -30.25 -11.07
C GLU A 381 -7.76 -30.20 -11.76
N GLY A 382 -8.05 -29.12 -12.50
CA GLY A 382 -9.20 -29.06 -13.42
C GLY A 382 -10.08 -27.81 -13.37
N ALA A 383 -10.04 -26.98 -12.32
CA ALA A 383 -10.81 -25.73 -12.27
C ALA A 383 -10.03 -24.53 -12.85
N HIS A 384 -10.71 -23.65 -13.60
CA HIS A 384 -10.09 -22.42 -14.13
C HIS A 384 -9.69 -21.48 -12.96
N PRO A 385 -8.39 -21.29 -12.67
CA PRO A 385 -7.91 -20.79 -11.37
C PRO A 385 -8.33 -19.35 -11.02
N SER A 386 -8.56 -18.51 -12.04
CA SER A 386 -8.90 -17.09 -11.89
C SER A 386 -10.26 -16.82 -11.23
N LEU A 387 -11.14 -17.81 -11.16
CA LEU A 387 -12.50 -17.65 -10.63
C LEU A 387 -12.59 -17.89 -9.11
N ILE A 388 -11.62 -18.61 -8.52
CA ILE A 388 -11.65 -19.04 -7.11
C ILE A 388 -10.72 -18.17 -6.24
N GLU A 389 -9.57 -17.75 -6.78
CA GLU A 389 -8.52 -17.08 -5.99
C GLU A 389 -8.93 -15.67 -5.51
N LEU A 390 -9.58 -14.87 -6.35
CA LEU A 390 -9.83 -13.46 -6.03
C LEU A 390 -10.89 -13.23 -4.92
N PRO A 391 -12.05 -13.91 -4.95
CA PRO A 391 -13.02 -13.83 -3.84
C PRO A 391 -12.42 -14.28 -2.51
N THR A 392 -11.60 -15.34 -2.51
CA THR A 392 -10.91 -15.85 -1.31
C THR A 392 -9.88 -14.88 -0.77
N ILE A 393 -9.06 -14.28 -1.65
CA ILE A 393 -8.11 -13.22 -1.26
C ILE A 393 -8.84 -12.05 -0.64
N MET A 394 -9.96 -11.61 -1.23
CA MET A 394 -10.74 -10.50 -0.71
C MET A 394 -11.41 -10.81 0.62
N GLN A 395 -11.92 -12.04 0.78
CA GLN A 395 -12.44 -12.50 2.07
C GLN A 395 -11.37 -12.44 3.15
N ARG A 396 -10.12 -12.81 2.84
CA ARG A 396 -8.99 -12.66 3.75
C ARG A 396 -8.60 -11.21 3.99
N CYS A 397 -8.63 -10.34 2.98
CA CYS A 397 -8.44 -8.89 3.17
C CYS A 397 -9.45 -8.34 4.19
N MET A 398 -10.72 -8.75 4.10
CA MET A 398 -11.77 -8.38 5.07
C MET A 398 -11.56 -9.00 6.45
N GLN A 399 -10.89 -10.15 6.55
CA GLN A 399 -10.51 -10.72 7.84
C GLN A 399 -9.41 -9.91 8.51
N VAL A 400 -8.38 -9.49 7.76
CA VAL A 400 -7.22 -8.80 8.34
C VAL A 400 -7.45 -7.30 8.50
N SER A 401 -8.25 -6.66 7.64
CA SER A 401 -8.57 -5.24 7.76
C SER A 401 -9.98 -5.02 8.30
N PRO A 402 -10.13 -4.50 9.54
CA PRO A 402 -11.43 -4.12 10.08
C PRO A 402 -12.14 -3.07 9.22
N TYR A 403 -11.37 -2.21 8.53
CA TYR A 403 -11.91 -1.23 7.59
C TYR A 403 -12.61 -1.92 6.41
N LEU A 404 -11.91 -2.83 5.74
CA LEU A 404 -12.47 -3.58 4.60
C LEU A 404 -13.66 -4.41 5.05
N ARG A 405 -13.56 -5.07 6.22
CA ARG A 405 -14.69 -5.79 6.82
C ARG A 405 -15.92 -4.92 6.93
N LYS A 406 -15.78 -3.72 7.51
CA LYS A 406 -16.89 -2.78 7.69
C LYS A 406 -17.42 -2.24 6.37
N LYS A 407 -16.53 -1.93 5.41
CA LYS A 407 -16.91 -1.39 4.09
C LYS A 407 -17.73 -2.40 3.28
N TYR A 408 -17.35 -3.68 3.36
CA TYR A 408 -17.93 -4.75 2.55
C TYR A 408 -18.83 -5.72 3.32
N GLN A 409 -19.17 -5.43 4.59
CA GLN A 409 -19.98 -6.33 5.44
C GLN A 409 -21.34 -6.73 4.83
N ASN A 410 -21.89 -5.90 3.95
CA ASN A 410 -23.20 -6.12 3.30
C ASN A 410 -23.09 -6.75 1.90
N TYR A 411 -21.87 -7.04 1.45
CA TYR A 411 -21.64 -7.63 0.13
C TYR A 411 -21.62 -9.15 0.27
N ASN A 412 -22.49 -9.82 -0.48
CA ASN A 412 -22.38 -11.27 -0.66
C ASN A 412 -21.29 -11.59 -1.71
N SER A 413 -20.89 -12.86 -1.80
CA SER A 413 -19.85 -13.31 -2.73
C SER A 413 -20.13 -12.91 -4.18
N SER A 414 -21.40 -12.87 -4.59
CA SER A 414 -21.82 -12.46 -5.94
C SER A 414 -21.56 -10.96 -6.21
N LYS A 415 -21.91 -10.07 -5.28
CA LYS A 415 -21.61 -8.63 -5.40
C LYS A 415 -20.12 -8.33 -5.35
N LEU A 416 -19.36 -9.07 -4.53
CA LEU A 416 -17.89 -8.96 -4.51
C LEU A 416 -17.30 -9.38 -5.86
N TYR A 417 -17.79 -10.49 -6.42
CA TYR A 417 -17.40 -10.96 -7.75
C TYR A 417 -17.73 -9.95 -8.85
N GLU A 418 -18.95 -9.40 -8.87
CA GLU A 418 -19.34 -8.37 -9.84
C GLU A 418 -18.45 -7.12 -9.74
N LEU A 419 -18.15 -6.67 -8.52
CA LEU A 419 -17.29 -5.52 -8.31
C LEU A 419 -15.86 -5.79 -8.83
N LEU A 420 -15.31 -6.98 -8.58
CA LEU A 420 -13.89 -7.27 -8.84
C LEU A 420 -13.57 -7.88 -10.19
N MET A 421 -14.49 -8.66 -10.76
CA MET A 421 -14.27 -9.39 -12.01
C MET A 421 -14.93 -8.70 -13.19
N ILE A 422 -15.88 -7.80 -12.93
CA ILE A 422 -16.59 -7.07 -13.98
C ILE A 422 -16.29 -5.58 -13.87
N LYS A 423 -16.63 -4.92 -12.77
CA LYS A 423 -16.49 -3.46 -12.66
C LYS A 423 -15.04 -3.02 -12.59
N LEU A 424 -14.23 -3.67 -11.75
CA LEU A 424 -12.82 -3.33 -11.59
C LEU A 424 -12.03 -3.57 -12.89
N PRO A 425 -12.16 -4.69 -13.62
CA PRO A 425 -11.48 -4.87 -14.89
C PRO A 425 -12.06 -3.96 -15.98
N GLN A 426 -13.35 -3.59 -15.94
CA GLN A 426 -13.90 -2.56 -16.83
C GLN A 426 -13.34 -1.17 -16.52
N GLN A 427 -13.14 -0.82 -15.24
CA GLN A 427 -12.54 0.44 -14.84
C GLN A 427 -11.05 0.46 -15.17
N LEU A 428 -10.34 -0.63 -14.92
CA LEU A 428 -8.96 -0.84 -15.36
C LEU A 428 -8.88 -0.78 -16.88
N ASN A 429 -9.74 -1.45 -17.63
CA ASN A 429 -9.79 -1.37 -19.09
C ASN A 429 -10.18 0.01 -19.59
N LYS A 430 -10.99 0.79 -18.86
CA LYS A 430 -11.26 2.19 -19.22
C LYS A 430 -10.02 3.06 -18.99
N CYS A 431 -9.38 2.94 -17.83
CA CYS A 431 -8.14 3.66 -17.49
C CYS A 431 -6.96 3.23 -18.38
N CYS A 432 -6.95 1.96 -18.78
CA CYS A 432 -5.86 1.30 -19.52
C CYS A 432 -6.26 0.98 -20.97
N SER A 433 -7.38 1.48 -21.50
CA SER A 433 -7.81 1.21 -22.90
C SER A 433 -6.78 1.70 -23.90
N LYS A 434 -6.06 2.77 -23.56
CA LYS A 434 -4.93 3.31 -24.33
C LYS A 434 -3.59 2.62 -24.02
N LEU A 435 -3.42 2.04 -22.83
CA LEU A 435 -2.33 1.09 -22.61
C LEU A 435 -2.54 -0.14 -23.49
N ASN A 436 -3.78 -0.65 -23.60
CA ASN A 436 -4.14 -1.71 -24.53
C ASN A 436 -3.75 -1.38 -25.97
N SER A 437 -3.79 -0.11 -26.41
CA SER A 437 -3.23 0.26 -27.71
C SER A 437 -1.70 0.17 -27.78
N LEU A 438 -0.93 0.44 -26.73
CA LEU A 438 0.51 0.09 -26.67
C LEU A 438 0.71 -1.44 -26.68
N PHE A 439 -0.16 -2.19 -26.01
CA PHE A 439 -0.15 -3.65 -26.00
C PHE A 439 -0.57 -4.28 -27.35
N LEU A 440 -1.36 -3.58 -28.16
CA LEU A 440 -1.90 -4.00 -29.47
C LEU A 440 -1.07 -3.44 -30.64
N LEU A 441 -0.36 -2.32 -30.47
CA LEU A 441 0.60 -1.75 -31.44
C LEU A 441 1.80 -2.67 -31.74
N ARG A 442 1.88 -3.83 -31.08
CA ARG A 442 2.88 -4.88 -31.35
C ARG A 442 2.29 -6.06 -32.15
N GLU A 443 0.98 -6.10 -32.37
CA GLU A 443 0.32 -7.09 -33.23
C GLU A 443 0.23 -6.62 -34.70
N ALA A 444 0.54 -5.35 -34.99
CA ALA A 444 0.63 -4.75 -36.32
C ALA A 444 2.09 -4.38 -36.62
#